data_AF-A0A932KMR9-F1
#
_entry.id   AF-A0A932KMR9-F1
#
_cell.length_a   1.000
_cell.length_b   1.000
_cell.length_c   1.000
_cell.angle_alpha   90.00
_cell.angle_beta   90.00
_cell.angle_gamma   90.00
#
_symmetry.space_group_name_H-M   'P 1'
#
loop_
_entity.id
_entity.type
_entity.pdbx_description
1 polymer ?
#
loop_
_entity_poly.entity_id
_entity_poly.type
_entity_poly.pdbx_seq_one_letter_code
_entity_poly.pdbx_strand_id
1 'polypeptide(L)'
;MFSKAILHSIRQCVVPSPGVEQRIWRRVATQTSMPVLHELRRVLEAPKEYQQSIWMLIQEQLVVPYGFFSNIRFVKWGAGVVAAVVVLKLMPALFVVTPISAQSRVMVFPTQGEVSVSSGDTGWLNLTKEQILYEHSIVRTRDGEATVILHDDGVIRLAPYTAIELHDLSNRPVGLDSPTLTLIHGKIWVQGLLPTYVEPLHIAMSYGDMLLHEGSVSIEEGTTVTVSVWDRRATILHDTERLPLVAGEQTWLWERNIPTVQRVTPEILGQTWVSQNLDRDAVHRRDIALLEREERIAIAGILPTSSLYPVKRVAEDIDLFLTFGKEAKVRKQLKQASRRLNEASALIVAGGEPEQLLVEYRDILQTLGGLVSDEVFAELIEQVLREDTASIGVAFPGEEGYLLKQAVLEATATVGSDGSMHLAELEGVLVGDALMALSEYVRLGQVIAAYDGFTAIKPFIDSNLAKEDLGADLRKEIKTFLSDLALSVQRRRNTVGDINASFYNDIVTYLPMSPQPPVIHLTDEEVQKIAHSIVARVLNTFNMRRSRENQLFTEIRAVRGHPDRARILRRLYQDFAEEPWYAAYVREEMKFLREEQGLL
;
A
#
# COMPACT_ATOMS: atom_id res chain seq x y z
N MET A 1 9.83 -23.32 -8.04
CA MET A 1 9.52 -24.41 -9.01
C MET A 1 8.07 -24.39 -9.53
N PHE A 2 7.13 -23.71 -8.86
CA PHE A 2 5.69 -23.73 -9.16
C PHE A 2 5.25 -22.98 -10.45
N SER A 3 5.95 -21.94 -10.92
CA SER A 3 5.52 -21.19 -12.12
C SER A 3 5.81 -21.89 -13.46
N LYS A 4 6.74 -22.86 -13.48
CA LYS A 4 7.20 -23.49 -14.72
C LYS A 4 6.12 -24.33 -15.42
N ALA A 5 5.25 -25.02 -14.68
CA ALA A 5 4.28 -25.94 -15.27
C ALA A 5 3.11 -25.22 -15.96
N ILE A 6 2.66 -24.10 -15.38
CA ILE A 6 1.53 -23.30 -15.88
C ILE A 6 1.96 -22.40 -17.03
N LEU A 7 3.17 -21.81 -16.95
CA LEU A 7 3.74 -21.06 -18.07
C LEU A 7 4.08 -21.98 -19.25
N HIS A 8 4.47 -23.24 -19.01
CA HIS A 8 4.78 -24.17 -20.10
C HIS A 8 3.56 -24.57 -20.93
N SER A 9 2.38 -24.74 -20.30
CA SER A 9 1.15 -25.11 -21.00
C SER A 9 0.57 -23.95 -21.81
N ILE A 10 0.61 -22.72 -21.28
CA ILE A 10 0.18 -21.51 -22.01
C ILE A 10 1.13 -21.19 -23.17
N ARG A 11 2.45 -21.38 -22.97
CA ARG A 11 3.47 -21.18 -24.01
C ARG A 11 3.30 -22.14 -25.19
N GLN A 12 2.88 -23.38 -24.97
CA GLN A 12 2.60 -24.34 -26.05
C GLN A 12 1.42 -23.92 -26.95
N CYS A 13 0.49 -23.12 -26.45
CA CYS A 13 -0.64 -22.60 -27.24
C CYS A 13 -0.30 -21.35 -28.06
N VAL A 14 0.83 -20.68 -27.80
CA VAL A 14 1.21 -19.39 -28.41
C VAL A 14 2.48 -19.50 -29.27
N VAL A 15 3.22 -20.62 -29.22
CA VAL A 15 4.41 -20.82 -30.06
C VAL A 15 4.02 -20.89 -31.55
N PRO A 16 4.50 -19.96 -32.40
CA PRO A 16 4.25 -20.02 -33.83
C PRO A 16 4.87 -21.31 -34.40
N SER A 17 4.16 -21.98 -35.31
CA SER A 17 4.67 -23.21 -35.92
C SER A 17 6.05 -22.98 -36.57
N PRO A 18 6.93 -24.00 -36.67
CA PRO A 18 8.28 -23.84 -37.21
C PRO A 18 8.33 -23.18 -38.61
N GLY A 19 7.26 -23.34 -39.39
CA GLY A 19 7.11 -22.72 -40.71
C GLY A 19 6.71 -21.23 -40.70
N VAL A 20 6.17 -20.72 -39.58
CA VAL A 20 5.93 -19.29 -39.34
C VAL A 20 7.20 -18.64 -38.81
N GLU A 21 7.91 -19.31 -37.90
CA GLU A 21 9.19 -18.86 -37.36
C GLU A 21 10.25 -18.70 -38.47
N GLN A 22 10.39 -19.69 -39.37
CA GLN A 22 11.28 -19.55 -40.53
C GLN A 22 10.84 -18.46 -41.51
N ARG A 23 9.54 -18.16 -41.62
CA ARG A 23 9.02 -17.09 -42.49
C ARG A 23 9.30 -15.71 -41.91
N ILE A 24 9.18 -15.56 -40.59
CA ILE A 24 9.53 -14.34 -39.85
C ILE A 24 11.05 -14.12 -39.91
N TRP A 25 11.86 -15.15 -39.64
CA TRP A 25 13.32 -15.04 -39.75
C TRP A 25 13.81 -14.78 -41.16
N ARG A 26 13.18 -15.35 -42.20
CA ARG A 26 13.49 -14.95 -43.59
C ARG A 26 13.10 -13.52 -43.90
N ARG A 27 11.99 -13.00 -43.34
CA ARG A 27 11.54 -11.62 -43.55
C ARG A 27 12.41 -10.61 -42.78
N VAL A 28 12.90 -10.98 -41.60
CA VAL A 28 13.85 -10.20 -40.78
C VAL A 28 15.26 -10.24 -41.40
N ALA A 29 15.70 -11.40 -41.89
CA ALA A 29 17.00 -11.54 -42.56
C ALA A 29 17.07 -10.83 -43.92
N THR A 30 15.95 -10.68 -44.63
CA THR A 30 15.89 -9.88 -45.87
C THR A 30 15.71 -8.37 -45.64
N GLN A 31 15.37 -7.94 -44.42
CA GLN A 31 15.26 -6.52 -44.04
C GLN A 31 16.48 -5.97 -43.28
N THR A 32 17.45 -6.81 -42.92
CA THR A 32 18.66 -6.42 -42.15
C THR A 32 19.97 -6.43 -42.95
N SER A 33 19.92 -6.43 -44.28
CA SER A 33 21.10 -6.05 -45.07
C SER A 33 21.08 -4.54 -45.31
N MET A 34 21.63 -3.76 -44.38
CA MET A 34 21.95 -2.36 -44.65
C MET A 34 23.47 -2.09 -44.60
N PRO A 35 24.02 -1.40 -45.62
CA PRO A 35 25.44 -1.26 -45.94
C PRO A 35 26.06 -0.02 -45.27
N VAL A 36 25.58 0.33 -44.07
CA VAL A 36 25.91 1.61 -43.40
C VAL A 36 27.35 1.63 -42.88
N LEU A 37 27.88 0.47 -42.44
CA LEU A 37 29.28 0.34 -42.02
C LEU A 37 30.25 0.46 -43.21
N HIS A 38 29.81 0.14 -44.43
CA HIS A 38 30.64 0.27 -45.63
C HIS A 38 30.62 1.70 -46.20
N GLU A 39 29.52 2.44 -46.04
CA GLU A 39 29.47 3.87 -46.36
C GLU A 39 30.19 4.74 -45.32
N LEU A 40 30.09 4.45 -44.03
CA LEU A 40 30.86 5.16 -42.99
C LEU A 40 32.36 5.00 -43.20
N ARG A 41 32.82 3.82 -43.59
CA ARG A 41 34.22 3.59 -43.97
C ARG A 41 34.64 4.39 -45.21
N ARG A 42 33.72 4.57 -46.17
CA ARG A 42 33.97 5.30 -47.42
C ARG A 42 33.96 6.83 -47.24
N VAL A 43 33.21 7.33 -46.24
CA VAL A 43 33.19 8.75 -45.85
C VAL A 43 34.40 9.11 -44.96
N LEU A 44 34.93 8.15 -44.20
CA LEU A 44 36.12 8.33 -43.34
C LEU A 44 37.46 8.15 -44.09
N GLU A 45 37.47 7.51 -45.26
CA GLU A 45 38.65 7.41 -46.12
C GLU A 45 38.73 8.64 -47.05
N ALA A 46 39.34 9.73 -46.58
CA ALA A 46 39.58 10.91 -47.40
C ALA A 46 40.41 10.55 -48.66
N PRO A 47 40.13 11.14 -49.85
CA PRO A 47 40.86 10.87 -51.09
C PRO A 47 42.36 11.07 -50.92
N LYS A 48 43.17 10.16 -51.49
CA LYS A 48 44.64 10.16 -51.34
C LYS A 48 45.30 11.48 -51.74
N GLU A 49 44.70 12.21 -52.68
CA GLU A 49 45.16 13.53 -53.13
C GLU A 49 44.97 14.61 -52.05
N TYR A 50 43.90 14.52 -51.26
CA TYR A 50 43.63 15.41 -50.13
C TYR A 50 44.53 15.08 -48.93
N GLN A 51 44.80 13.79 -48.69
CA GLN A 51 45.75 13.36 -47.67
C GLN A 51 47.17 13.83 -47.96
N GLN A 52 47.63 13.80 -49.23
CA GLN A 52 48.95 14.29 -49.62
C GLN A 52 49.07 15.82 -49.50
N SER A 53 48.00 16.54 -49.82
CA SER A 53 47.94 18.01 -49.70
C SER A 53 48.00 18.45 -48.23
N ILE A 54 47.26 17.77 -47.35
CA ILE A 54 47.30 18.00 -45.91
C ILE A 54 48.66 17.57 -45.34
N TRP A 55 49.24 16.46 -45.81
CA TRP A 55 50.58 16.04 -45.37
C TRP A 55 51.62 17.11 -45.71
N MET A 56 51.66 17.62 -46.95
CA MET A 56 52.60 18.68 -47.32
C MET A 56 52.43 19.97 -46.51
N LEU A 57 51.19 20.39 -46.25
CA LEU A 57 50.89 21.55 -45.39
C LEU A 57 51.33 21.35 -43.93
N ILE A 58 51.22 20.13 -43.41
CA ILE A 58 51.66 19.77 -42.06
C ILE A 58 53.19 19.63 -41.99
N GLN A 59 53.84 19.18 -43.07
CA GLN A 59 55.30 18.99 -43.14
C GLN A 59 56.06 20.32 -43.20
N GLU A 60 55.51 21.32 -43.88
CA GLU A 60 56.08 22.67 -43.92
C GLU A 60 55.96 23.42 -42.57
N GLN A 61 54.94 23.10 -41.77
CA GLN A 61 54.76 23.68 -40.43
C GLN A 61 55.44 22.89 -39.31
N LEU A 62 56.01 21.72 -39.60
CA LEU A 62 56.77 20.90 -38.66
C LEU A 62 58.28 20.94 -38.99
N VAL A 63 58.87 22.14 -39.02
CA VAL A 63 60.32 22.27 -38.82
C VAL A 63 60.59 22.07 -37.33
N VAL A 64 60.76 20.81 -36.96
CA VAL A 64 61.13 20.41 -35.61
C VAL A 64 62.63 20.69 -35.43
N PRO A 65 63.06 21.50 -34.44
CA PRO A 65 64.47 21.59 -34.10
C PRO A 65 64.95 20.21 -33.63
N TYR A 66 65.96 19.68 -34.30
CA TYR A 66 66.59 18.40 -33.97
C TYR A 66 67.24 18.46 -32.58
N GLY A 67 66.57 17.88 -31.59
CA GLY A 67 67.12 17.60 -30.26
C GLY A 67 66.02 17.30 -29.26
N PHE A 68 66.09 16.13 -28.60
CA PHE A 68 65.14 15.60 -27.61
C PHE A 68 63.92 14.81 -28.12
N PHE A 69 64.16 13.63 -28.71
CA PHE A 69 63.12 12.61 -28.89
C PHE A 69 63.53 11.26 -28.28
N SER A 70 63.26 11.09 -26.99
CA SER A 70 63.05 9.77 -26.38
C SER A 70 61.81 9.72 -25.47
N ASN A 71 61.30 10.86 -24.98
CA ASN A 71 60.20 10.90 -24.00
C ASN A 71 58.80 11.25 -24.55
N ILE A 72 58.65 11.67 -25.81
CA ILE A 72 57.34 12.08 -26.35
C ILE A 72 56.38 10.90 -26.56
N ARG A 73 56.89 9.68 -26.75
CA ARG A 73 56.04 8.47 -26.76
C ARG A 73 55.41 8.24 -25.38
N PHE A 74 56.18 8.39 -24.30
CA PHE A 74 55.66 8.24 -22.94
C PHE A 74 54.64 9.33 -22.59
N VAL A 75 54.82 10.55 -23.08
CA VAL A 75 53.84 11.64 -22.89
C VAL A 75 52.54 11.37 -23.67
N LYS A 76 52.62 10.85 -24.91
CA LYS A 76 51.43 10.47 -25.69
C LYS A 76 50.68 9.30 -25.07
N TRP A 77 51.39 8.27 -24.61
CA TRP A 77 50.79 7.15 -23.87
C TRP A 77 50.23 7.60 -22.52
N GLY A 78 50.94 8.47 -21.80
CA GLY A 78 50.46 9.07 -20.55
C GLY A 78 49.19 9.88 -20.76
N ALA A 79 49.15 10.75 -21.77
CA ALA A 79 47.96 11.52 -22.12
C ALA A 79 46.81 10.62 -22.60
N GLY A 80 47.09 9.56 -23.37
CA GLY A 80 46.10 8.57 -23.78
C GLY A 80 45.53 7.77 -22.62
N VAL A 81 46.37 7.38 -21.65
CA VAL A 81 45.93 6.72 -20.41
C VAL A 81 45.14 7.69 -19.54
N VAL A 82 45.56 8.94 -19.39
CA VAL A 82 44.80 9.96 -18.65
C VAL A 82 43.46 10.23 -19.31
N ALA A 83 43.42 10.39 -20.64
CA ALA A 83 42.17 10.55 -21.38
C ALA A 83 41.28 9.31 -21.25
N ALA A 84 41.84 8.11 -21.32
CA ALA A 84 41.11 6.87 -21.10
C ALA A 84 40.55 6.80 -19.67
N VAL A 85 41.34 7.14 -18.65
CA VAL A 85 40.90 7.20 -17.24
C VAL A 85 39.83 8.27 -17.03
N VAL A 86 39.94 9.43 -17.69
CA VAL A 86 38.94 10.50 -17.64
C VAL A 86 37.64 10.04 -18.31
N VAL A 87 37.72 9.43 -19.49
CA VAL A 87 36.54 8.84 -20.17
C VAL A 87 35.93 7.72 -19.32
N LEU A 88 36.74 6.86 -18.71
CA LEU A 88 36.28 5.80 -17.81
C LEU A 88 35.60 6.37 -16.56
N LYS A 89 36.12 7.48 -16.01
CA LYS A 89 35.53 8.20 -14.87
C LYS A 89 34.26 8.97 -15.22
N LEU A 90 34.16 9.50 -16.44
CA LEU A 90 33.01 10.26 -16.91
C LEU A 90 31.91 9.35 -17.48
N MET A 91 32.24 8.12 -17.89
CA MET A 91 31.28 7.15 -18.42
C MET A 91 30.07 6.92 -17.48
N PRO A 92 30.26 6.69 -16.16
CA PRO A 92 29.14 6.56 -15.23
C PRO A 92 28.20 7.77 -15.26
N ALA A 93 28.72 9.00 -15.34
CA ALA A 93 27.91 10.21 -15.38
C ALA A 93 27.08 10.37 -16.68
N LEU A 94 27.52 9.74 -17.78
CA LEU A 94 26.82 9.79 -19.07
C LEU A 94 25.71 8.72 -19.19
N PHE A 95 25.82 7.61 -18.46
CA PHE A 95 24.88 6.50 -18.53
C PHE A 95 24.01 6.33 -17.28
N VAL A 96 24.38 6.94 -16.16
CA VAL A 96 23.60 6.95 -14.92
C VAL A 96 22.85 8.28 -14.85
N VAL A 97 21.59 8.27 -15.30
CA VAL A 97 20.68 9.40 -15.11
C VAL A 97 20.47 9.57 -13.60
N THR A 98 20.71 10.77 -13.07
CA THR A 98 20.30 11.11 -11.71
C THR A 98 18.76 11.13 -11.69
N PRO A 99 18.10 10.35 -10.83
CA PRO A 99 16.65 10.36 -10.76
C PRO A 99 16.19 11.78 -10.42
N ILE A 100 15.37 12.36 -11.29
CA ILE A 100 14.62 13.58 -11.00
C ILE A 100 13.27 13.08 -10.50
N SER A 101 13.14 12.84 -9.19
CA SER A 101 11.85 12.53 -8.60
C SER A 101 11.08 13.82 -8.41
N ALA A 102 9.83 13.88 -8.88
CA ALA A 102 8.91 14.90 -8.39
C ALA A 102 8.75 14.67 -6.88
N GLN A 103 9.04 15.69 -6.07
CA GLN A 103 8.75 15.58 -4.64
C GLN A 103 7.23 15.62 -4.48
N SER A 104 6.62 14.48 -4.11
CA SER A 104 5.26 14.47 -3.56
C SER A 104 5.19 15.47 -2.41
N ARG A 105 4.06 16.16 -2.22
CA ARG A 105 3.86 17.17 -1.17
C ARG A 105 2.52 16.91 -0.51
N VAL A 106 2.39 17.23 0.78
CA VAL A 106 1.06 17.22 1.40
C VAL A 106 0.21 18.34 0.81
N MET A 107 -0.92 17.97 0.23
CA MET A 107 -1.80 18.87 -0.47
C MET A 107 -3.20 18.75 0.10
N VAL A 108 -3.87 19.88 0.26
CA VAL A 108 -5.29 19.95 0.62
C VAL A 108 -6.05 20.66 -0.48
N PHE A 109 -7.16 20.07 -0.91
CA PHE A 109 -8.06 20.73 -1.86
C PHE A 109 -9.51 20.61 -1.42
N PRO A 110 -10.28 21.71 -1.54
CA PRO A 110 -11.73 21.68 -1.31
C PRO A 110 -12.41 20.92 -2.45
N THR A 111 -13.23 19.93 -2.13
CA THR A 111 -14.04 19.22 -3.13
C THR A 111 -15.41 19.87 -3.29
N GLN A 112 -16.02 20.33 -2.19
CA GLN A 112 -17.30 21.04 -2.16
C GLN A 112 -17.37 22.02 -0.98
N GLY A 113 -18.24 23.04 -1.07
CA GLY A 113 -18.54 23.97 0.02
C GLY A 113 -17.35 24.75 0.60
N GLU A 114 -17.49 25.25 1.83
CA GLU A 114 -16.46 26.06 2.47
C GLU A 114 -15.44 25.21 3.27
N VAL A 115 -14.16 25.37 2.95
CA VAL A 115 -13.02 24.77 3.63
C VAL A 115 -12.07 25.87 4.08
N SER A 116 -11.57 25.80 5.31
CA SER A 116 -10.56 26.71 5.81
C SER A 116 -9.35 25.95 6.36
N VAL A 117 -8.17 26.54 6.23
CA VAL A 117 -6.93 26.03 6.82
C VAL A 117 -6.28 27.11 7.69
N SER A 118 -5.67 26.69 8.78
CA SER A 118 -4.84 27.52 9.66
C SER A 118 -3.47 26.86 9.79
N SER A 119 -2.39 27.60 9.54
CA SER A 119 -1.01 27.11 9.71
C SER A 119 -0.29 27.98 10.75
N GLY A 120 0.02 27.42 11.92
CA GLY A 120 0.63 28.15 13.03
C GLY A 120 -0.16 29.38 13.48
N ASP A 121 0.52 30.53 13.63
CA ASP A 121 -0.07 31.81 14.06
C ASP A 121 -0.84 32.54 12.95
N THR A 122 -0.86 32.01 11.73
CA THR A 122 -1.63 32.61 10.64
C THR A 122 -3.10 32.31 10.84
N GLY A 123 -3.92 33.37 10.82
CA GLY A 123 -5.38 33.23 10.93
C GLY A 123 -5.98 32.37 9.81
N TRP A 124 -7.24 31.98 9.97
CA TRP A 124 -7.94 31.10 9.04
C TRP A 124 -7.97 31.63 7.60
N LEU A 125 -7.42 30.86 6.68
CA LEU A 125 -7.49 31.07 5.23
C LEU A 125 -8.58 30.19 4.63
N ASN A 126 -9.53 30.78 3.90
CA ASN A 126 -10.52 30.02 3.14
C ASN A 126 -9.89 29.51 1.84
N LEU A 127 -10.00 28.20 1.61
CA LEU A 127 -9.48 27.54 0.42
C LEU A 127 -10.53 27.57 -0.69
N THR A 128 -10.11 28.03 -1.87
CA THR A 128 -10.91 27.95 -3.11
C THR A 128 -10.24 27.05 -4.16
N LYS A 129 -8.99 26.67 -3.94
CA LYS A 129 -8.15 25.84 -4.80
C LYS A 129 -7.25 24.98 -3.93
N GLU A 130 -6.58 24.05 -4.58
CA GLU A 130 -5.49 23.27 -4.01
C GLU A 130 -4.44 24.15 -3.33
N GLN A 131 -4.04 23.74 -2.13
CA GLN A 131 -3.04 24.41 -1.31
C GLN A 131 -2.05 23.37 -0.79
N ILE A 132 -0.77 23.68 -0.93
CA ILE A 132 0.32 22.86 -0.37
C ILE A 132 0.49 23.25 1.11
N LEU A 133 0.60 22.23 1.96
CA LEU A 133 0.88 22.38 3.38
C LEU A 133 2.38 22.20 3.61
N TYR A 134 3.02 23.17 4.28
CA TYR A 134 4.46 23.14 4.56
C TYR A 134 4.76 22.90 6.04
N GLU A 135 3.80 23.15 6.91
CA GLU A 135 3.94 23.09 8.36
C GLU A 135 2.66 22.53 8.96
N HIS A 136 2.76 22.14 10.22
CA HIS A 136 1.63 21.76 11.06
C HIS A 136 0.40 22.66 10.80
N SER A 137 -0.73 22.05 10.49
CA SER A 137 -1.90 22.76 9.97
C SER A 137 -3.21 22.16 10.48
N ILE A 138 -4.15 23.03 10.80
CA ILE A 138 -5.52 22.65 11.14
C ILE A 138 -6.40 22.87 9.90
N VAL A 139 -7.08 21.81 9.46
CA VAL A 139 -8.02 21.86 8.35
C VAL A 139 -9.43 21.71 8.91
N ARG A 140 -10.34 22.60 8.54
CA ARG A 140 -11.76 22.50 8.90
C ARG A 140 -12.67 22.64 7.70
N THR A 141 -13.75 21.89 7.71
CA THR A 141 -14.86 21.99 6.77
C THR A 141 -16.08 22.59 7.47
N ARG A 142 -16.83 23.45 6.79
CA ARG A 142 -18.14 23.92 7.26
C ARG A 142 -19.23 23.04 6.66
N ASP A 143 -20.02 23.56 5.73
CA ASP A 143 -20.93 22.77 4.91
C ASP A 143 -20.22 22.00 3.78
N GLY A 144 -18.90 22.18 3.65
CA GLY A 144 -18.08 21.61 2.58
C GLY A 144 -17.41 20.27 2.87
N GLU A 145 -16.65 19.79 1.90
CA GLU A 145 -15.82 18.61 1.94
C GLU A 145 -14.40 18.97 1.49
N ALA A 146 -13.41 18.29 2.07
CA ALA A 146 -12.01 18.48 1.71
C ALA A 146 -11.33 17.14 1.51
N THR A 147 -10.30 17.10 0.67
CA THR A 147 -9.41 15.95 0.54
C THR A 147 -7.99 16.41 0.80
N VAL A 148 -7.30 15.67 1.67
CA VAL A 148 -5.87 15.82 1.94
C VAL A 148 -5.17 14.60 1.34
N ILE A 149 -4.16 14.84 0.52
CA ILE A 149 -3.25 13.81 0.01
C ILE A 149 -1.93 13.98 0.75
N LEU A 150 -1.48 12.90 1.39
CA LEU A 150 -0.24 12.82 2.14
C LEU A 150 0.96 12.53 1.21
N HIS A 151 2.17 12.59 1.76
CA HIS A 151 3.39 12.26 1.01
C HIS A 151 3.45 10.80 0.57
N ASP A 152 2.92 9.89 1.38
CA ASP A 152 2.83 8.45 1.14
C ASP A 152 1.62 8.06 0.28
N ASP A 153 1.05 9.04 -0.45
CA ASP A 153 -0.17 8.95 -1.24
C ASP A 153 -1.41 8.51 -0.46
N GLY A 154 -1.33 8.47 0.87
CA GLY A 154 -2.46 8.28 1.76
C GLY A 154 -3.46 9.41 1.60
N VAL A 155 -4.76 9.08 1.68
CA VAL A 155 -5.83 10.04 1.42
C VAL A 155 -6.70 10.19 2.65
N ILE A 156 -6.95 11.43 3.07
CA ILE A 156 -7.89 11.77 4.13
C ILE A 156 -8.98 12.64 3.53
N ARG A 157 -10.23 12.17 3.54
CA ARG A 157 -11.39 12.92 3.06
C ARG A 157 -12.25 13.34 4.23
N LEU A 158 -12.47 14.64 4.36
CA LEU A 158 -13.22 15.25 5.43
C LEU A 158 -14.66 15.46 4.95
N ALA A 159 -15.62 14.97 5.74
CA ALA A 159 -17.04 15.26 5.55
C ALA A 159 -17.36 16.70 5.98
N PRO A 160 -18.61 17.18 5.80
CA PRO A 160 -19.05 18.44 6.39
C PRO A 160 -18.89 18.48 7.91
N TYR A 161 -18.63 19.68 8.42
CA TYR A 161 -18.48 20.00 9.85
C TYR A 161 -17.42 19.16 10.55
N THR A 162 -16.27 19.00 9.89
CA THR A 162 -15.15 18.19 10.35
C THR A 162 -13.92 19.05 10.52
N ALA A 163 -13.18 18.84 11.61
CA ALA A 163 -11.90 19.48 11.84
C ALA A 163 -10.84 18.45 12.20
N ILE A 164 -9.68 18.56 11.54
CA ILE A 164 -8.49 17.76 11.82
C ILE A 164 -7.29 18.66 12.03
N GLU A 165 -6.32 18.15 12.75
CA GLU A 165 -5.01 18.74 12.95
C GLU A 165 -3.97 17.79 12.35
N LEU A 166 -3.16 18.27 11.41
CA LEU A 166 -2.10 17.50 10.75
C LEU A 166 -0.77 17.85 11.40
N HIS A 167 -0.12 16.86 12.02
CA HIS A 167 1.15 17.04 12.72
C HIS A 167 2.34 16.58 11.88
N ASP A 168 2.23 15.39 11.29
CA ASP A 168 3.30 14.80 10.49
C ASP A 168 3.05 15.08 9.01
N LEU A 169 3.92 15.91 8.43
CA LEU A 169 4.00 16.18 7.00
C LEU A 169 5.30 15.62 6.41
N SER A 170 5.98 14.72 7.12
CA SER A 170 7.21 14.12 6.63
C SER A 170 6.93 13.04 5.58
N ASN A 171 7.95 12.74 4.77
CA ASN A 171 7.89 11.63 3.83
C ASN A 171 8.26 10.34 4.57
N ARG A 172 7.27 9.49 4.86
CA ARG A 172 7.49 8.15 5.43
C ARG A 172 8.35 7.30 4.48
N PRO A 173 9.24 6.43 5.00
CA PRO A 173 8.96 5.43 6.05
C PRO A 173 9.61 5.67 7.42
N VAL A 174 10.12 6.88 7.70
CA VAL A 174 10.62 7.26 9.04
C VAL A 174 9.60 8.22 9.65
N GLY A 175 8.75 7.73 10.52
CA GLY A 175 7.75 8.56 11.18
C GLY A 175 8.26 9.18 12.47
N LEU A 176 7.38 10.00 13.03
CA LEU A 176 7.62 10.80 14.22
C LEU A 176 6.92 10.12 15.39
N ASP A 177 7.43 10.33 16.61
CA ASP A 177 6.77 9.88 17.86
C ASP A 177 5.37 10.50 18.06
N SER A 178 4.93 11.39 17.17
CA SER A 178 3.63 12.06 17.17
C SER A 178 2.62 11.40 16.21
N PRO A 179 1.31 11.46 16.51
CA PRO A 179 0.29 11.03 15.56
C PRO A 179 0.40 11.81 14.26
N THR A 180 0.10 11.18 13.13
CA THR A 180 0.12 11.88 11.84
C THR A 180 -0.97 12.94 11.77
N LEU A 181 -2.16 12.58 12.26
CA LEU A 181 -3.27 13.50 12.39
C LEU A 181 -4.03 13.28 13.70
N THR A 182 -4.66 14.34 14.19
CA THR A 182 -5.66 14.27 15.25
C THR A 182 -7.01 14.65 14.68
N LEU A 183 -8.01 13.78 14.86
CA LEU A 183 -9.39 14.12 14.58
C LEU A 183 -9.94 14.92 15.78
N ILE A 184 -10.39 16.14 15.54
CA ILE A 184 -10.92 17.00 16.61
C ILE A 184 -12.42 16.76 16.78
N HIS A 185 -13.15 16.72 15.66
CA HIS A 185 -14.56 16.36 15.59
C HIS A 185 -14.99 16.13 14.14
N GLY A 186 -16.14 15.49 13.96
CA GLY A 186 -16.77 15.29 12.66
C GLY A 186 -16.49 13.91 12.09
N LYS A 187 -16.42 13.78 10.77
CA LYS A 187 -16.30 12.48 10.11
C LYS A 187 -15.23 12.52 9.03
N ILE A 188 -14.33 11.55 9.08
CA ILE A 188 -13.27 11.38 8.07
C ILE A 188 -13.34 9.98 7.45
N TRP A 189 -12.92 9.93 6.20
CA TRP A 189 -12.54 8.70 5.50
C TRP A 189 -11.04 8.71 5.30
N VAL A 190 -10.37 7.63 5.65
CA VAL A 190 -8.93 7.52 5.58
C VAL A 190 -8.56 6.29 4.78
N GLN A 191 -7.70 6.49 3.79
CA GLN A 191 -7.09 5.44 2.99
C GLN A 191 -5.58 5.41 3.27
N GLY A 192 -5.12 4.31 3.87
CA GLY A 192 -3.70 4.00 4.00
C GLY A 192 -3.25 3.10 2.84
N LEU A 193 -2.09 3.41 2.26
CA LEU A 193 -1.48 2.60 1.18
C LEU A 193 -0.21 1.88 1.64
N LEU A 194 0.32 2.26 2.80
CA LEU A 194 1.56 1.72 3.32
C LEU A 194 1.34 0.35 3.96
N PRO A 195 2.19 -0.63 3.65
CA PRO A 195 2.07 -1.98 4.16
C PRO A 195 2.52 -2.10 5.62
N THR A 196 2.25 -3.26 6.20
CA THR A 196 2.28 -3.51 7.66
C THR A 196 3.66 -3.49 8.34
N TYR A 197 4.74 -3.44 7.56
CA TYR A 197 6.13 -3.34 8.03
C TYR A 197 6.73 -1.95 7.76
N VAL A 198 5.94 -1.05 7.19
CA VAL A 198 6.22 0.38 7.20
C VAL A 198 5.39 1.01 8.31
N GLU A 199 5.85 2.14 8.83
CA GLU A 199 5.15 2.84 9.89
C GLU A 199 3.70 3.19 9.51
N PRO A 200 2.72 2.91 10.39
CA PRO A 200 1.31 3.11 10.08
C PRO A 200 0.96 4.58 9.93
N LEU A 201 -0.18 4.81 9.27
CA LEU A 201 -0.90 6.06 9.42
C LEU A 201 -1.51 6.11 10.83
N HIS A 202 -0.89 6.91 11.70
CA HIS A 202 -1.28 7.05 13.10
C HIS A 202 -2.30 8.20 13.25
N ILE A 203 -3.48 7.88 13.74
CA ILE A 203 -4.61 8.79 13.88
C ILE A 203 -5.02 8.87 15.35
N ALA A 204 -4.81 10.02 15.97
CA ALA A 204 -5.26 10.29 17.33
C ALA A 204 -6.73 10.74 17.35
N MET A 205 -7.49 10.24 18.33
CA MET A 205 -8.91 10.53 18.56
C MET A 205 -9.12 10.82 20.06
N SER A 206 -10.27 11.39 20.45
CA SER A 206 -10.53 11.73 21.87
C SER A 206 -10.47 10.54 22.84
N TYR A 207 -10.74 9.32 22.36
CA TYR A 207 -10.81 8.10 23.17
C TYR A 207 -9.77 7.05 22.72
N GLY A 208 -8.63 7.45 22.17
CA GLY A 208 -7.54 6.54 21.83
C GLY A 208 -6.98 6.78 20.43
N ASP A 209 -6.11 5.88 20.01
CA ASP A 209 -5.38 6.00 18.75
C ASP A 209 -5.77 4.89 17.78
N MET A 210 -5.64 5.17 16.49
CA MET A 210 -5.82 4.19 15.43
C MET A 210 -4.57 4.12 14.58
N LEU A 211 -4.09 2.90 14.35
CA LEU A 211 -2.99 2.58 13.45
C LEU A 211 -3.56 1.91 12.20
N LEU A 212 -3.39 2.56 11.06
CA LEU A 212 -3.82 2.05 9.76
C LEU A 212 -2.62 1.67 8.89
N HIS A 213 -2.58 0.40 8.50
CA HIS A 213 -1.67 -0.11 7.47
C HIS A 213 -2.55 -0.66 6.37
N GLU A 214 -2.30 -0.29 5.11
CA GLU A 214 -3.02 -0.74 3.90
C GLU A 214 -4.52 -0.93 4.16
N GLY A 215 -5.38 0.04 3.82
CA GLY A 215 -6.82 -0.16 4.00
C GLY A 215 -7.60 1.13 3.99
N SER A 216 -8.91 0.99 4.18
CA SER A 216 -9.87 2.11 4.15
C SER A 216 -10.74 2.08 5.38
N VAL A 217 -10.79 3.19 6.11
CA VAL A 217 -11.51 3.31 7.39
C VAL A 217 -12.35 4.58 7.40
N SER A 218 -13.55 4.50 7.96
CA SER A 218 -14.34 5.68 8.33
C SER A 218 -14.26 5.88 9.83
N ILE A 219 -13.95 7.10 10.25
CA ILE A 219 -13.93 7.51 11.66
C ILE A 219 -14.93 8.65 11.84
N GLU A 220 -15.79 8.54 12.85
CA GLU A 220 -16.76 9.57 13.20
C GLU A 220 -16.64 9.93 14.68
N GLU A 221 -16.30 11.18 14.96
CA GLU A 221 -16.02 11.72 16.27
C GLU A 221 -17.10 12.73 16.70
N GLY A 222 -17.85 12.34 17.72
CA GLY A 222 -18.88 13.15 18.37
C GLY A 222 -18.85 12.92 19.88
N THR A 223 -19.99 12.56 20.47
CA THR A 223 -20.02 12.15 21.89
C THR A 223 -19.31 10.82 22.13
N THR A 224 -19.32 9.96 21.11
CA THR A 224 -18.60 8.69 21.02
C THR A 224 -17.77 8.74 19.74
N VAL A 225 -16.70 7.94 19.68
CA VAL A 225 -15.91 7.75 18.46
C VAL A 225 -16.32 6.43 17.83
N THR A 226 -16.78 6.46 16.59
CA THR A 226 -17.12 5.26 15.82
C THR A 226 -16.04 5.01 14.79
N VAL A 227 -15.47 3.80 14.77
CA VAL A 227 -14.48 3.39 13.77
C VAL A 227 -15.05 2.22 12.98
N SER A 228 -15.08 2.33 11.65
CA SER A 228 -15.57 1.28 10.74
C SER A 228 -14.53 0.97 9.67
N VAL A 229 -14.10 -0.29 9.59
CA VAL A 229 -13.09 -0.75 8.62
C VAL A 229 -13.78 -1.33 7.40
N TRP A 230 -13.39 -0.84 6.22
CA TRP A 230 -14.01 -1.19 4.95
C TRP A 230 -13.11 -2.02 4.05
N ASP A 231 -11.80 -1.83 4.19
CA ASP A 231 -10.79 -2.61 3.47
C ASP A 231 -9.69 -3.02 4.45
N ARG A 232 -9.19 -4.25 4.28
CA ARG A 232 -8.09 -4.84 5.06
C ARG A 232 -8.31 -4.80 6.58
N ARG A 233 -7.47 -4.05 7.32
CA ARG A 233 -7.45 -4.03 8.78
C ARG A 233 -7.00 -2.69 9.33
N ALA A 234 -7.43 -2.41 10.56
CA ALA A 234 -6.94 -1.31 11.38
C ALA A 234 -6.77 -1.78 12.82
N THR A 235 -5.79 -1.23 13.53
CA THR A 235 -5.57 -1.54 14.95
C THR A 235 -5.93 -0.33 15.78
N ILE A 236 -6.83 -0.48 16.73
CA ILE A 236 -7.18 0.57 17.68
C ILE A 236 -6.42 0.35 18.98
N LEU A 237 -5.83 1.41 19.51
CA LEU A 237 -5.24 1.47 20.83
C LEU A 237 -6.20 2.25 21.73
N HIS A 238 -6.89 1.54 22.63
CA HIS A 238 -7.79 2.14 23.62
C HIS A 238 -7.27 1.81 25.01
N ASP A 239 -6.90 2.84 25.77
CA ASP A 239 -6.21 2.71 27.07
C ASP A 239 -4.92 1.85 26.95
N THR A 240 -4.98 0.59 27.40
CA THR A 240 -3.88 -0.38 27.30
C THR A 240 -4.19 -1.55 26.36
N GLU A 241 -5.37 -1.57 25.76
CA GLU A 241 -5.85 -2.67 24.93
C GLU A 241 -5.61 -2.39 23.44
N ARG A 242 -5.13 -3.42 22.73
CA ARG A 242 -5.02 -3.43 21.28
C ARG A 242 -6.21 -4.17 20.69
N LEU A 243 -7.01 -3.47 19.90
CA LEU A 243 -8.20 -4.02 19.26
C LEU A 243 -8.02 -4.08 17.74
N PRO A 244 -7.72 -5.26 17.17
CA PRO A 244 -7.61 -5.45 15.74
C PRO A 244 -9.00 -5.53 15.11
N LEU A 245 -9.31 -4.60 14.23
CA LEU A 245 -10.49 -4.59 13.37
C LEU A 245 -10.12 -5.03 11.95
N VAL A 246 -11.00 -5.81 11.33
CA VAL A 246 -10.86 -6.22 9.92
C VAL A 246 -12.03 -5.69 9.09
N ALA A 247 -11.92 -5.80 7.77
CA ALA A 247 -12.96 -5.34 6.83
C ALA A 247 -14.36 -5.84 7.23
N GLY A 248 -15.34 -4.94 7.21
CA GLY A 248 -16.71 -5.22 7.62
C GLY A 248 -16.93 -5.22 9.13
N GLU A 249 -15.96 -4.82 9.93
CA GLU A 249 -16.12 -4.62 11.37
C GLU A 249 -16.15 -3.13 11.76
N GLN A 250 -16.81 -2.85 12.88
CA GLN A 250 -16.87 -1.54 13.51
C GLN A 250 -16.78 -1.66 15.03
N THR A 251 -16.35 -0.58 15.66
CA THR A 251 -16.39 -0.43 17.11
C THR A 251 -16.77 1.00 17.50
N TRP A 252 -17.12 1.15 18.78
CA TRP A 252 -17.40 2.44 19.39
C TRP A 252 -16.51 2.61 20.62
N LEU A 253 -15.93 3.80 20.74
CA LEU A 253 -15.05 4.19 21.84
C LEU A 253 -15.72 5.34 22.59
N TRP A 254 -15.66 5.27 23.91
CA TRP A 254 -16.04 6.36 24.82
C TRP A 254 -15.29 6.20 26.13
N GLU A 255 -15.38 7.17 27.03
CA GLU A 255 -14.60 7.16 28.27
C GLU A 255 -14.80 5.86 29.08
N ARG A 256 -13.68 5.12 29.30
CA ARG A 256 -13.59 3.89 30.10
C ARG A 256 -14.49 2.75 29.62
N ASN A 257 -14.77 2.69 28.33
CA ASN A 257 -15.54 1.58 27.79
C ASN A 257 -14.65 0.38 27.51
N ILE A 258 -15.26 -0.81 27.52
CA ILE A 258 -14.61 -1.99 26.95
C ILE A 258 -15.08 -2.03 25.50
N PRO A 259 -14.19 -1.77 24.53
CA PRO A 259 -14.61 -1.65 23.15
C PRO A 259 -15.11 -3.00 22.64
N THR A 260 -16.25 -3.00 21.97
CA THR A 260 -16.86 -4.21 21.41
C THR A 260 -16.77 -4.19 19.90
N VAL A 261 -16.38 -5.31 19.31
CA VAL A 261 -16.32 -5.48 17.85
C VAL A 261 -17.68 -5.94 17.35
N GLN A 262 -18.25 -5.20 16.42
CA GLN A 262 -19.50 -5.57 15.75
C GLN A 262 -19.30 -5.59 14.24
N ARG A 263 -20.18 -6.33 13.55
CA ARG A 263 -20.22 -6.27 12.08
C ARG A 263 -20.90 -4.99 11.63
N VAL A 264 -20.38 -4.42 10.56
CA VAL A 264 -21.01 -3.33 9.82
C VAL A 264 -22.31 -3.84 9.24
N THR A 265 -23.40 -3.08 9.44
CA THR A 265 -24.71 -3.50 8.97
C THR A 265 -24.90 -3.17 7.48
N PRO A 266 -25.78 -3.91 6.76
CA PRO A 266 -26.07 -3.64 5.36
C PRO A 266 -26.59 -2.22 5.09
N GLU A 267 -27.24 -1.59 6.06
CA GLU A 267 -27.72 -0.20 5.93
C GLU A 267 -26.57 0.79 5.84
N ILE A 268 -25.48 0.58 6.58
CA ILE A 268 -24.29 1.44 6.55
C ILE A 268 -23.56 1.27 5.22
N LEU A 269 -23.46 0.04 4.70
CA LEU A 269 -22.93 -0.27 3.37
C LEU A 269 -23.68 0.48 2.25
N GLY A 270 -24.97 0.75 2.42
CA GLY A 270 -25.80 1.47 1.46
C GLY A 270 -25.66 2.99 1.50
N GLN A 271 -24.88 3.56 2.43
CA GLN A 271 -24.71 5.00 2.54
C GLN A 271 -23.90 5.55 1.36
N THR A 272 -24.34 6.67 0.79
CA THR A 272 -23.68 7.34 -0.33
C THR A 272 -22.24 7.74 0.00
N TRP A 273 -21.98 8.17 1.23
CA TRP A 273 -20.64 8.47 1.71
C TRP A 273 -19.68 7.29 1.57
N VAL A 274 -20.13 6.09 1.92
CA VAL A 274 -19.28 4.89 1.90
C VAL A 274 -19.00 4.45 0.47
N SER A 275 -20.04 4.33 -0.36
CA SER A 275 -19.87 3.86 -1.74
C SER A 275 -19.03 4.83 -2.58
N GLN A 276 -19.24 6.14 -2.43
CA GLN A 276 -18.44 7.14 -3.15
C GLN A 276 -16.97 7.11 -2.75
N ASN A 277 -16.66 6.93 -1.46
CA ASN A 277 -15.28 6.87 -1.01
C ASN A 277 -14.58 5.59 -1.44
N LEU A 278 -15.26 4.43 -1.40
CA LEU A 278 -14.72 3.18 -1.93
C LEU A 278 -14.42 3.27 -3.44
N ASP A 279 -15.32 3.88 -4.22
CA ASP A 279 -15.10 4.10 -5.64
C ASP A 279 -13.92 5.05 -5.89
N ARG A 280 -13.81 6.14 -5.11
CA ARG A 280 -12.68 7.07 -5.18
C ARG A 280 -11.36 6.42 -4.78
N ASP A 281 -11.35 5.56 -3.76
CA ASP A 281 -10.16 4.81 -3.33
C ASP A 281 -9.68 3.88 -4.45
N ALA A 282 -10.60 3.18 -5.10
CA ALA A 282 -10.27 2.29 -6.22
C ALA A 282 -9.68 3.04 -7.42
N VAL A 283 -10.17 4.25 -7.71
CA VAL A 283 -9.59 5.12 -8.75
C VAL A 283 -8.21 5.62 -8.32
N HIS A 284 -8.08 6.15 -7.11
CA HIS A 284 -6.82 6.68 -6.58
C HIS A 284 -5.72 5.63 -6.60
N ARG A 285 -5.99 4.39 -6.16
CA ARG A 285 -4.99 3.30 -6.20
C ARG A 285 -4.48 3.04 -7.62
N ARG A 286 -5.38 3.06 -8.61
CA ARG A 286 -4.97 2.85 -10.02
C ARG A 286 -4.12 4.01 -10.52
N ASP A 287 -4.48 5.24 -10.18
CA ASP A 287 -3.74 6.43 -10.59
C ASP A 287 -2.32 6.42 -9.98
N ILE A 288 -2.20 6.08 -8.69
CA ILE A 288 -0.89 5.93 -8.03
C ILE A 288 -0.07 4.79 -8.65
N ALA A 289 -0.67 3.61 -8.86
CA ALA A 289 0.02 2.48 -9.49
C ALA A 289 0.52 2.82 -10.92
N LEU A 290 -0.21 3.66 -11.66
CA LEU A 290 0.22 4.17 -12.96
C LEU A 290 1.37 5.17 -12.85
N LEU A 291 1.28 6.13 -11.92
CA LEU A 291 2.34 7.12 -11.68
C LEU A 291 3.65 6.44 -11.24
N GLU A 292 3.58 5.56 -10.24
CA GLU A 292 4.74 4.77 -9.77
C GLU A 292 5.38 3.97 -10.92
N ARG A 293 4.54 3.38 -11.77
CA ARG A 293 5.00 2.65 -12.96
C ARG A 293 5.75 3.57 -13.93
N GLU A 294 5.20 4.74 -14.25
CA GLU A 294 5.84 5.71 -15.14
C GLU A 294 7.18 6.19 -14.59
N GLU A 295 7.24 6.49 -13.30
CA GLU A 295 8.47 6.89 -12.61
C GLU A 295 9.54 5.80 -12.67
N ARG A 296 9.16 4.54 -12.42
CA ARG A 296 10.10 3.40 -12.49
C ARG A 296 10.66 3.18 -13.89
N ILE A 297 9.82 3.32 -14.92
CA ILE A 297 10.28 3.22 -16.32
C ILE A 297 11.30 4.33 -16.61
N ALA A 298 11.03 5.55 -16.15
CA ALA A 298 11.95 6.67 -16.31
C ALA A 298 13.30 6.42 -15.60
N ILE A 299 13.27 5.83 -14.40
CA ILE A 299 14.48 5.52 -13.61
C ILE A 299 15.26 4.33 -14.17
N ALA A 300 14.58 3.32 -14.71
CA ALA A 300 15.21 2.11 -15.25
C ALA A 300 16.22 2.41 -16.37
N GLY A 301 15.92 3.42 -17.20
CA GLY A 301 16.79 3.86 -18.29
C GLY A 301 17.02 2.75 -19.33
N ILE A 302 18.29 2.38 -19.55
CA ILE A 302 18.65 1.33 -20.53
C ILE A 302 18.22 -0.04 -20.01
N LEU A 303 17.31 -0.69 -20.75
CA LEU A 303 16.74 -2.00 -20.44
C LEU A 303 17.58 -3.17 -20.99
N PRO A 304 17.43 -4.40 -20.45
CA PRO A 304 18.11 -5.60 -20.95
C PRO A 304 17.89 -5.92 -22.43
N THR A 305 16.79 -5.48 -23.00
CA THR A 305 16.46 -5.64 -24.43
C THR A 305 17.28 -4.71 -25.34
N SER A 306 17.97 -3.70 -24.78
CA SER A 306 18.80 -2.77 -25.52
C SER A 306 20.19 -3.36 -25.83
N SER A 307 20.71 -3.07 -27.03
CA SER A 307 22.06 -3.46 -27.43
C SER A 307 23.17 -2.81 -26.59
N LEU A 308 22.86 -1.71 -25.89
CA LEU A 308 23.79 -1.01 -25.00
C LEU A 308 23.76 -1.54 -23.55
N TYR A 309 22.86 -2.48 -23.24
CA TYR A 309 22.76 -3.01 -21.88
C TYR A 309 24.03 -3.68 -21.36
N PRO A 310 24.79 -4.47 -22.15
CA PRO A 310 26.07 -5.02 -21.69
C PRO A 310 27.07 -3.92 -21.29
N VAL A 311 27.05 -2.78 -21.98
CA VAL A 311 27.90 -1.63 -21.66
C VAL A 311 27.50 -1.02 -20.32
N LYS A 312 26.19 -0.89 -20.05
CA LYS A 312 25.67 -0.45 -18.74
C LYS A 312 26.16 -1.38 -17.62
N ARG A 313 26.08 -2.71 -17.80
CA ARG A 313 26.54 -3.69 -16.80
C ARG A 313 28.03 -3.54 -16.49
N VAL A 314 28.87 -3.43 -17.52
CA VAL A 314 30.32 -3.22 -17.33
C VAL A 314 30.59 -1.90 -16.61
N ALA A 315 29.86 -0.83 -16.95
CA ALA A 315 30.01 0.45 -16.27
C ALA A 315 29.64 0.37 -14.79
N GLU A 316 28.56 -0.33 -14.44
CA GLU A 316 28.14 -0.54 -13.05
C GLU A 316 29.16 -1.36 -12.24
N ASP A 317 29.73 -2.41 -12.82
CA ASP A 317 30.76 -3.24 -12.17
C ASP A 317 32.05 -2.45 -11.91
N ILE A 318 32.49 -1.66 -12.90
CA ILE A 318 33.65 -0.75 -12.75
C ILE A 318 33.36 0.29 -11.66
N ASP A 319 32.17 0.86 -11.66
CA ASP A 319 31.75 1.88 -10.71
C ASP A 319 31.72 1.30 -9.29
N LEU A 320 31.23 0.08 -9.09
CA LEU A 320 31.29 -0.64 -7.82
C LEU A 320 32.72 -0.96 -7.39
N PHE A 321 33.56 -1.43 -8.32
CA PHE A 321 34.96 -1.72 -8.07
C PHE A 321 35.76 -0.49 -7.62
N LEU A 322 35.52 0.66 -8.25
CA LEU A 322 36.17 1.94 -7.95
C LEU A 322 35.59 2.65 -6.71
N THR A 323 34.54 2.11 -6.08
CA THR A 323 33.97 2.69 -4.86
C THR A 323 34.82 2.30 -3.66
N PHE A 324 35.34 3.31 -2.95
CA PHE A 324 36.14 3.10 -1.75
C PHE A 324 35.27 3.21 -0.49
N GLY A 325 35.52 2.33 0.48
CA GLY A 325 34.76 2.26 1.74
C GLY A 325 33.68 1.17 1.73
N LYS A 326 33.52 0.47 2.86
CA LYS A 326 32.52 -0.61 2.99
C LYS A 326 31.10 -0.07 2.87
N GLU A 327 30.80 1.00 3.61
CA GLU A 327 29.48 1.63 3.59
C GLU A 327 29.09 2.17 2.20
N ALA A 328 30.01 2.85 1.52
CA ALA A 328 29.76 3.36 0.18
C ALA A 328 29.50 2.23 -0.84
N LYS A 329 30.18 1.09 -0.69
CA LYS A 329 29.91 -0.11 -1.50
C LYS A 329 28.52 -0.69 -1.20
N VAL A 330 28.15 -0.82 0.07
CA VAL A 330 26.81 -1.31 0.48
C VAL A 330 25.73 -0.40 -0.09
N ARG A 331 25.80 0.92 0.13
CA ARG A 331 24.86 1.90 -0.44
C ARG A 331 24.75 1.79 -1.96
N LYS A 332 25.85 1.47 -2.64
CA LYS A 332 25.89 1.30 -4.10
C LYS A 332 25.28 0.00 -4.57
N GLN A 333 25.51 -1.10 -3.85
CA GLN A 333 24.86 -2.38 -4.11
C GLN A 333 23.36 -2.29 -3.85
N LEU A 334 22.92 -1.58 -2.80
CA LEU A 334 21.51 -1.27 -2.57
C LEU A 334 20.90 -0.47 -3.73
N LYS A 335 21.58 0.60 -4.20
CA LYS A 335 21.16 1.32 -5.41
C LYS A 335 21.09 0.44 -6.64
N GLN A 336 22.00 -0.52 -6.78
CA GLN A 336 21.97 -1.49 -7.87
C GLN A 336 20.75 -2.43 -7.73
N ALA A 337 20.42 -2.89 -6.53
CA ALA A 337 19.22 -3.68 -6.28
C ALA A 337 17.96 -2.92 -6.73
N SER A 338 17.73 -1.70 -6.22
CA SER A 338 16.54 -0.91 -6.60
C SER A 338 16.51 -0.60 -8.11
N ARG A 339 17.68 -0.45 -8.78
CA ARG A 339 17.73 -0.36 -10.26
C ARG A 339 17.25 -1.64 -10.94
N ARG A 340 17.62 -2.83 -10.45
CA ARG A 340 17.12 -4.10 -11.00
C ARG A 340 15.62 -4.23 -10.85
N LEU A 341 15.08 -3.80 -9.71
CA LEU A 341 13.64 -3.74 -9.47
C LEU A 341 12.93 -2.80 -10.47
N ASN A 342 13.51 -1.63 -10.74
CA ASN A 342 12.97 -0.68 -11.72
C ASN A 342 13.09 -1.19 -13.16
N GLU A 343 14.21 -1.82 -13.52
CA GLU A 343 14.37 -2.48 -14.82
C GLU A 343 13.37 -3.62 -15.01
N ALA A 344 13.07 -4.38 -13.94
CA ALA A 344 12.05 -5.42 -13.96
C ALA A 344 10.66 -4.83 -14.23
N SER A 345 10.31 -3.74 -13.55
CA SER A 345 9.08 -2.99 -13.81
C SER A 345 8.98 -2.59 -15.29
N ALA A 346 10.03 -1.98 -15.84
CA ALA A 346 10.06 -1.54 -17.23
C ALA A 346 10.02 -2.71 -18.24
N LEU A 347 10.61 -3.87 -17.91
CA LEU A 347 10.50 -5.08 -18.73
C LEU A 347 9.07 -5.63 -18.77
N ILE A 348 8.36 -5.64 -17.63
CA ILE A 348 6.97 -6.09 -17.58
C ILE A 348 6.12 -5.25 -18.54
N VAL A 349 6.31 -3.92 -18.52
CA VAL A 349 5.63 -2.98 -19.43
C VAL A 349 5.96 -3.25 -20.90
N ALA A 350 7.21 -3.61 -21.19
CA ALA A 350 7.65 -3.95 -22.53
C ALA A 350 7.19 -5.35 -22.99
N GLY A 351 6.45 -6.10 -22.15
CA GLY A 351 6.03 -7.48 -22.42
C GLY A 351 7.18 -8.48 -22.37
N GLY A 352 8.25 -8.15 -21.66
CA GLY A 352 9.41 -9.01 -21.43
C GLY A 352 9.28 -9.86 -20.17
N GLU A 353 10.29 -10.70 -19.93
CA GLU A 353 10.37 -11.64 -18.80
C GLU A 353 11.22 -10.99 -17.67
N PRO A 354 10.62 -10.53 -16.55
CA PRO A 354 11.34 -9.83 -15.48
C PRO A 354 12.12 -10.75 -14.52
N GLU A 355 11.92 -12.06 -14.59
CA GLU A 355 12.32 -13.03 -13.56
C GLU A 355 13.81 -12.98 -13.26
N GLN A 356 14.65 -12.79 -14.27
CA GLN A 356 16.10 -12.71 -14.09
C GLN A 356 16.50 -11.50 -13.23
N LEU A 357 15.89 -10.34 -13.48
CA LEU A 357 16.17 -9.12 -12.72
C LEU A 357 15.64 -9.21 -11.29
N LEU A 358 14.50 -9.86 -11.07
CA LEU A 358 13.94 -10.09 -9.74
C LEU A 358 14.76 -11.10 -8.92
N VAL A 359 15.38 -12.09 -9.58
CA VAL A 359 16.39 -12.95 -8.95
C VAL A 359 17.61 -12.13 -8.57
N GLU A 360 18.16 -11.31 -9.49
CA GLU A 360 19.31 -10.46 -9.18
C GLU A 360 19.05 -9.48 -8.03
N TYR A 361 17.86 -8.86 -7.98
CA TYR A 361 17.44 -8.00 -6.87
C TYR A 361 17.50 -8.74 -5.53
N ARG A 362 16.89 -9.92 -5.45
CA ARG A 362 16.88 -10.75 -4.23
C ARG A 362 18.29 -11.21 -3.86
N ASP A 363 19.08 -11.67 -4.83
CA ASP A 363 20.45 -12.16 -4.59
C ASP A 363 21.35 -11.06 -4.02
N ILE A 364 21.23 -9.82 -4.52
CA ILE A 364 21.97 -8.67 -3.99
C ILE A 364 21.58 -8.43 -2.53
N LEU A 365 20.29 -8.36 -2.23
CA LEU A 365 19.80 -8.10 -0.88
C LEU A 365 20.14 -9.23 0.10
N GLN A 366 20.04 -10.49 -0.30
CA GLN A 366 20.45 -11.64 0.52
C GLN A 366 21.96 -11.64 0.77
N THR A 367 22.76 -11.30 -0.24
CA THR A 367 24.22 -11.17 -0.07
C THR A 367 24.58 -10.07 0.92
N LEU A 368 23.87 -8.94 0.87
CA LEU A 368 24.03 -7.85 1.85
C LEU A 368 23.51 -8.24 3.23
N GLY A 369 22.39 -8.97 3.30
CA GLY A 369 21.81 -9.55 4.51
C GLY A 369 22.77 -10.50 5.23
N GLY A 370 23.53 -11.30 4.50
CA GLY A 370 24.58 -12.16 5.07
C GLY A 370 25.75 -11.39 5.71
N LEU A 371 25.87 -10.09 5.46
CA LEU A 371 26.91 -9.21 6.01
C LEU A 371 26.44 -8.38 7.22
N VAL A 372 25.21 -8.61 7.72
CA VAL A 372 24.46 -7.83 8.75
C VAL A 372 25.07 -7.85 10.16
N SER A 373 26.32 -8.28 10.35
CA SER A 373 27.00 -8.15 11.65
C SER A 373 27.21 -6.70 12.12
N ASP A 374 26.92 -5.71 11.27
CA ASP A 374 27.03 -4.27 11.53
C ASP A 374 25.64 -3.63 11.53
N GLU A 375 25.24 -3.06 12.67
CA GLU A 375 23.93 -2.45 12.92
C GLU A 375 23.60 -1.32 11.92
N VAL A 376 24.61 -0.55 11.52
CA VAL A 376 24.46 0.53 10.53
C VAL A 376 24.08 -0.01 9.15
N PHE A 377 24.59 -1.19 8.77
CA PHE A 377 24.22 -1.81 7.49
C PHE A 377 22.82 -2.43 7.55
N ALA A 378 22.43 -2.98 8.70
CA ALA A 378 21.07 -3.48 8.92
C ALA A 378 20.05 -2.35 8.69
N GLU A 379 20.27 -1.18 9.30
CA GLU A 379 19.40 -0.01 9.16
C GLU A 379 19.33 0.49 7.71
N LEU A 380 20.46 0.55 6.99
CA LEU A 380 20.47 0.95 5.57
C LEU A 380 19.70 -0.02 4.67
N ILE A 381 19.83 -1.34 4.91
CA ILE A 381 19.11 -2.34 4.13
C ILE A 381 17.61 -2.24 4.44
N GLU A 382 17.27 -2.10 5.72
CA GLU A 382 15.88 -1.95 6.16
C GLU A 382 15.24 -0.69 5.59
N GLN A 383 15.94 0.44 5.60
CA GLN A 383 15.47 1.67 4.98
C GLN A 383 15.13 1.46 3.49
N VAL A 384 16.03 0.84 2.72
CA VAL A 384 15.80 0.60 1.29
C VAL A 384 14.65 -0.39 1.07
N LEU A 385 14.53 -1.42 1.90
CA LEU A 385 13.39 -2.34 1.84
C LEU A 385 12.08 -1.60 2.14
N ARG A 386 12.03 -0.73 3.17
CA ARG A 386 10.85 0.06 3.48
C ARG A 386 10.49 1.01 2.32
N GLU A 387 11.47 1.67 1.70
CA GLU A 387 11.29 2.55 0.54
C GLU A 387 10.80 1.78 -0.71
N ASP A 388 11.48 0.68 -1.07
CA ASP A 388 11.12 -0.17 -2.21
C ASP A 388 9.73 -0.77 -2.01
N THR A 389 9.34 -1.04 -0.77
CA THR A 389 8.02 -1.63 -0.55
C THR A 389 6.89 -0.61 -0.44
N ALA A 390 7.13 0.55 0.18
CA ALA A 390 6.16 1.64 0.18
C ALA A 390 5.75 1.99 -1.26
N SER A 391 6.73 2.03 -2.15
CA SER A 391 6.55 2.35 -3.57
C SER A 391 5.97 1.21 -4.43
N ILE A 392 5.62 0.06 -3.85
CA ILE A 392 4.97 -1.08 -4.55
C ILE A 392 3.73 -1.58 -3.78
N GLY A 393 3.43 -0.99 -2.61
CA GLY A 393 2.35 -1.44 -1.73
C GLY A 393 0.98 -1.47 -2.43
N VAL A 394 0.78 -0.56 -3.39
CA VAL A 394 -0.49 -0.35 -4.08
C VAL A 394 -0.87 -1.48 -5.06
N ALA A 395 0.10 -2.26 -5.55
CA ALA A 395 -0.15 -3.26 -6.58
C ALA A 395 -1.02 -4.43 -6.07
N PHE A 396 -2.07 -4.77 -6.83
CA PHE A 396 -2.97 -5.90 -6.53
C PHE A 396 -2.65 -7.15 -7.35
N PRO A 397 -3.02 -8.36 -6.86
CA PRO A 397 -2.86 -9.56 -7.66
C PRO A 397 -3.64 -9.48 -8.98
N GLY A 398 -2.97 -9.87 -10.07
CA GLY A 398 -3.48 -9.73 -11.43
C GLY A 398 -3.01 -8.47 -12.14
N GLU A 399 -2.49 -7.48 -11.41
CA GLU A 399 -1.80 -6.33 -12.00
C GLU A 399 -0.33 -6.67 -12.29
N GLU A 400 0.19 -6.08 -13.36
CA GLU A 400 1.58 -6.24 -13.80
C GLU A 400 2.60 -5.94 -12.70
N GLY A 401 2.31 -4.97 -11.82
CA GLY A 401 3.19 -4.58 -10.70
C GLY A 401 3.27 -5.58 -9.55
N TYR A 402 2.35 -6.53 -9.44
CA TYR A 402 2.29 -7.44 -8.29
C TYR A 402 3.50 -8.38 -8.18
N LEU A 403 4.12 -8.74 -9.31
CA LEU A 403 5.36 -9.51 -9.32
C LEU A 403 6.50 -8.79 -8.60
N LEU A 404 6.51 -7.45 -8.68
CA LEU A 404 7.46 -6.62 -7.95
C LEU A 404 7.15 -6.66 -6.46
N LYS A 405 5.86 -6.52 -6.07
CA LYS A 405 5.41 -6.59 -4.67
C LYS A 405 5.88 -7.90 -4.03
N GLN A 406 5.65 -9.01 -4.72
CA GLN A 406 6.07 -10.32 -4.27
C GLN A 406 7.59 -10.43 -4.11
N ALA A 407 8.37 -9.95 -5.09
CA ALA A 407 9.83 -10.02 -5.02
C ALA A 407 10.42 -9.18 -3.87
N VAL A 408 9.84 -8.00 -3.59
CA VAL A 408 10.23 -7.15 -2.47
C VAL A 408 9.87 -7.80 -1.15
N LEU A 409 8.64 -8.27 -1.00
CA LEU A 409 8.17 -8.96 0.19
C LEU A 409 8.99 -10.23 0.51
N GLU A 410 9.35 -11.02 -0.51
CA GLU A 410 10.24 -12.17 -0.37
C GLU A 410 11.67 -11.75 0.03
N ALA A 411 12.18 -10.64 -0.50
CA ALA A 411 13.48 -10.11 -0.10
C ALA A 411 13.46 -9.68 1.37
N THR A 412 12.41 -8.96 1.80
CA THR A 412 12.21 -8.53 3.19
C THR A 412 12.20 -9.71 4.16
N ALA A 413 11.48 -10.79 3.81
CA ALA A 413 11.42 -11.98 4.65
C ALA A 413 12.72 -12.80 4.70
N THR A 414 13.61 -12.66 3.71
CA THR A 414 14.87 -13.43 3.63
C THR A 414 16.07 -12.72 4.24
N VAL A 415 16.07 -11.39 4.26
CA VAL A 415 17.14 -10.55 4.83
C VAL A 415 17.08 -10.47 6.37
N GLY A 416 15.96 -10.88 6.95
CA GLY A 416 15.43 -10.47 8.25
C GLY A 416 16.37 -10.14 9.42
N SER A 417 16.08 -8.99 10.07
CA SER A 417 16.46 -8.59 11.44
C SER A 417 15.32 -8.89 12.44
N ASP A 418 15.53 -8.69 13.75
CA ASP A 418 14.58 -8.98 14.86
C ASP A 418 13.20 -8.25 14.80
N GLY A 419 12.93 -7.45 13.76
CA GLY A 419 11.63 -6.80 13.49
C GLY A 419 11.09 -7.03 12.07
N SER A 420 11.69 -7.95 11.31
CA SER A 420 11.32 -8.22 9.92
C SER A 420 10.16 -9.23 9.79
N MET A 421 9.43 -9.14 8.67
CA MET A 421 8.34 -10.05 8.35
C MET A 421 8.81 -11.50 8.31
N HIS A 422 8.18 -12.38 9.10
CA HIS A 422 8.48 -13.81 9.03
C HIS A 422 7.90 -14.46 7.77
N LEU A 423 8.50 -15.55 7.31
CA LEU A 423 8.01 -16.29 6.12
C LEU A 423 6.53 -16.69 6.21
N ALA A 424 6.05 -17.06 7.40
CA ALA A 424 4.64 -17.40 7.62
C ALA A 424 3.72 -16.18 7.46
N GLU A 425 4.16 -15.00 7.91
CA GLU A 425 3.41 -13.74 7.76
C GLU A 425 3.38 -13.30 6.30
N LEU A 426 4.52 -13.42 5.59
CA LEU A 426 4.59 -13.20 4.15
C LEU A 426 3.58 -14.06 3.40
N GLU A 427 3.58 -15.37 3.64
CA GLU A 427 2.63 -16.28 3.02
C GLU A 427 1.18 -15.89 3.36
N GLY A 428 0.91 -15.48 4.59
CA GLY A 428 -0.41 -15.00 5.00
C GLY A 428 -0.85 -13.74 4.27
N VAL A 429 0.04 -12.75 4.10
CA VAL A 429 -0.24 -11.52 3.33
C VAL A 429 -0.54 -11.87 1.87
N LEU A 430 0.30 -12.68 1.22
CA LEU A 430 0.08 -13.09 -0.18
C LEU A 430 -1.23 -13.88 -0.37
N VAL A 431 -1.61 -14.72 0.59
CA VAL A 431 -2.90 -15.42 0.58
C VAL A 431 -4.06 -14.44 0.74
N GLY A 432 -3.94 -13.46 1.64
CA GLY A 432 -4.92 -12.40 1.82
C GLY A 432 -5.15 -11.61 0.52
N ASP A 433 -4.06 -11.16 -0.11
CA ASP A 433 -4.08 -10.46 -1.39
C ASP A 433 -4.80 -11.30 -2.45
N ALA A 434 -4.39 -12.57 -2.60
CA ALA A 434 -5.00 -13.49 -3.56
C ALA A 434 -6.51 -13.63 -3.33
N LEU A 435 -6.96 -13.83 -2.09
CA LEU A 435 -8.39 -13.98 -1.77
C LEU A 435 -9.21 -12.74 -2.15
N MET A 436 -8.67 -11.53 -1.94
CA MET A 436 -9.34 -10.30 -2.40
C MET A 436 -9.47 -10.28 -3.92
N ALA A 437 -8.41 -10.62 -4.66
CA ALA A 437 -8.44 -10.69 -6.12
C ALA A 437 -9.45 -11.74 -6.64
N LEU A 438 -9.55 -12.90 -5.96
CA LEU A 438 -10.55 -13.91 -6.29
C LEU A 438 -11.97 -13.40 -6.05
N SER A 439 -12.21 -12.66 -4.97
CA SER A 439 -13.52 -12.05 -4.69
C SER A 439 -13.89 -11.07 -5.81
N GLU A 440 -12.92 -10.29 -6.30
CA GLU A 440 -13.11 -9.39 -7.43
C GLU A 440 -13.40 -10.14 -8.74
N TYR A 441 -12.69 -11.22 -9.05
CA TYR A 441 -13.01 -12.06 -10.21
C TYR A 441 -14.43 -12.61 -10.16
N VAL A 442 -14.87 -13.08 -8.98
CA VAL A 442 -16.27 -13.49 -8.80
C VAL A 442 -17.19 -12.30 -9.04
N ARG A 443 -16.89 -11.11 -8.49
CA ARG A 443 -17.69 -9.89 -8.68
C ARG A 443 -17.76 -9.46 -10.15
N LEU A 444 -16.74 -9.71 -10.96
CA LEU A 444 -16.71 -9.45 -12.40
C LEU A 444 -17.35 -10.58 -13.24
N GLY A 445 -17.76 -11.69 -12.61
CA GLY A 445 -18.36 -12.84 -13.28
C GLY A 445 -17.36 -13.84 -13.85
N GLN A 446 -16.07 -13.69 -13.56
CA GLN A 446 -14.99 -14.60 -13.96
C GLN A 446 -14.86 -15.76 -12.96
N VAL A 447 -15.96 -16.49 -12.73
CA VAL A 447 -16.04 -17.54 -11.71
C VAL A 447 -15.03 -18.68 -11.93
N ILE A 448 -14.79 -19.08 -13.18
CA ILE A 448 -13.83 -20.15 -13.50
C ILE A 448 -12.41 -19.75 -13.09
N ALA A 449 -11.98 -18.53 -13.46
CA ALA A 449 -10.68 -18.01 -13.06
C ALA A 449 -10.55 -17.90 -11.53
N ALA A 450 -11.63 -17.51 -10.84
CA ALA A 450 -11.66 -17.48 -9.38
C ALA A 450 -11.53 -18.88 -8.75
N TYR A 451 -12.18 -19.90 -9.33
CA TYR A 451 -12.09 -21.28 -8.85
C TYR A 451 -10.68 -21.88 -9.07
N ASP A 452 -10.10 -21.67 -10.24
CA ASP A 452 -8.74 -22.14 -10.56
C ASP A 452 -7.72 -21.46 -9.65
N GLY A 453 -7.85 -20.15 -9.43
CA GLY A 453 -7.02 -19.39 -8.51
C GLY A 453 -7.18 -19.85 -7.06
N PHE A 454 -8.41 -20.12 -6.60
CA PHE A 454 -8.66 -20.68 -5.27
C PHE A 454 -7.98 -22.04 -5.10
N THR A 455 -8.11 -22.91 -6.09
CA THR A 455 -7.48 -24.24 -6.09
C THR A 455 -5.95 -24.14 -5.98
N ALA A 456 -5.35 -23.13 -6.60
CA ALA A 456 -3.91 -22.88 -6.52
C ALA A 456 -3.44 -22.43 -5.12
N ILE A 457 -4.23 -21.61 -4.42
CA ILE A 457 -3.89 -21.12 -3.07
C ILE A 457 -4.35 -22.06 -1.95
N LYS A 458 -5.27 -22.99 -2.22
CA LYS A 458 -5.82 -23.94 -1.25
C LYS A 458 -4.77 -24.67 -0.40
N PRO A 459 -3.66 -25.19 -0.94
CA PRO A 459 -2.63 -25.86 -0.13
C PRO A 459 -1.98 -24.95 0.92
N PHE A 460 -1.89 -23.64 0.62
CA PHE A 460 -1.35 -22.64 1.54
C PHE A 460 -2.34 -22.29 2.63
N ILE A 461 -3.62 -22.17 2.27
CA ILE A 461 -4.73 -22.01 3.23
C ILE A 461 -4.73 -23.20 4.21
N ASP A 462 -4.69 -24.43 3.68
CA ASP A 462 -4.66 -25.68 4.46
C ASP A 462 -3.45 -25.75 5.41
N SER A 463 -2.28 -25.28 4.97
CA SER A 463 -1.05 -25.38 5.75
C SER A 463 -0.85 -24.23 6.74
N ASN A 464 -1.39 -23.03 6.50
CA ASN A 464 -1.08 -21.84 7.29
C ASN A 464 -2.20 -21.38 8.24
N LEU A 465 -3.48 -21.59 7.93
CA LEU A 465 -4.57 -21.17 8.83
C LEU A 465 -4.59 -21.93 10.17
N ALA A 466 -4.02 -23.14 10.19
CA ALA A 466 -3.94 -23.98 11.38
C ALA A 466 -2.67 -23.75 12.24
N LYS A 467 -1.62 -23.12 11.68
CA LYS A 467 -0.36 -22.89 12.41
C LYS A 467 -0.49 -21.73 13.38
N GLU A 468 0.14 -21.85 14.55
CA GLU A 468 0.21 -20.75 15.54
C GLU A 468 1.11 -19.61 15.07
N ASP A 469 2.09 -19.89 14.21
CA ASP A 469 3.07 -18.92 13.69
C ASP A 469 2.44 -17.78 12.87
N LEU A 470 1.22 -17.98 12.35
CA LEU A 470 0.47 -16.91 11.70
C LEU A 470 -0.22 -16.06 12.76
N GLY A 471 0.22 -14.79 12.87
CA GLY A 471 -0.34 -13.81 13.80
C GLY A 471 -1.88 -13.80 13.82
N ALA A 472 -2.46 -13.68 15.02
CA ALA A 472 -3.90 -13.79 15.23
C ALA A 472 -4.71 -12.82 14.34
N ASP A 473 -4.18 -11.61 14.15
CA ASP A 473 -4.80 -10.54 13.36
C ASP A 473 -4.87 -10.90 11.88
N LEU A 474 -3.76 -11.37 11.31
CA LEU A 474 -3.68 -11.80 9.92
C LEU A 474 -4.55 -13.04 9.67
N ARG A 475 -4.63 -13.96 10.65
CA ARG A 475 -5.53 -15.11 10.58
C ARG A 475 -7.01 -14.68 10.59
N LYS A 476 -7.36 -13.67 11.38
CA LYS A 476 -8.71 -13.09 11.42
C LYS A 476 -9.04 -12.46 10.07
N GLU A 477 -8.11 -11.69 9.49
CA GLU A 477 -8.24 -11.06 8.17
C GLU A 477 -8.47 -12.10 7.06
N ILE A 478 -7.65 -13.15 6.97
CA ILE A 478 -7.81 -14.21 5.96
C ILE A 478 -9.19 -14.89 6.08
N LYS A 479 -9.67 -15.15 7.31
CA LYS A 479 -11.01 -15.73 7.53
C LYS A 479 -12.13 -14.80 7.08
N THR A 480 -11.95 -13.49 7.25
CA THR A 480 -12.89 -12.48 6.75
C THR A 480 -12.92 -12.49 5.22
N PHE A 481 -11.76 -12.49 4.55
CA PHE A 481 -11.73 -12.57 3.08
C PHE A 481 -12.32 -13.87 2.53
N LEU A 482 -12.12 -15.00 3.21
CA LEU A 482 -12.80 -16.26 2.87
C LEU A 482 -14.32 -16.14 3.02
N SER A 483 -14.79 -15.46 4.06
CA SER A 483 -16.22 -15.20 4.27
C SER A 483 -16.80 -14.33 3.16
N ASP A 484 -16.09 -13.27 2.78
CA ASP A 484 -16.50 -12.36 1.70
C ASP A 484 -16.51 -13.07 0.35
N LEU A 485 -15.48 -13.88 0.06
CA LEU A 485 -15.44 -14.70 -1.14
C LEU A 485 -16.63 -15.69 -1.19
N ALA A 486 -16.94 -16.35 -0.08
CA ALA A 486 -18.09 -17.25 0.00
C ALA A 486 -19.42 -16.53 -0.27
N LEU A 487 -19.60 -15.33 0.29
CA LEU A 487 -20.78 -14.49 0.04
C LEU A 487 -20.86 -14.04 -1.42
N SER A 488 -19.73 -13.64 -2.02
CA SER A 488 -19.63 -13.27 -3.44
C SER A 488 -20.03 -14.43 -4.36
N VAL A 489 -19.54 -15.64 -4.08
CA VAL A 489 -19.90 -16.86 -4.83
C VAL A 489 -21.38 -17.20 -4.63
N GLN A 490 -21.89 -17.11 -3.39
CA GLN A 490 -23.28 -17.40 -3.07
C GLN A 490 -24.26 -16.46 -3.80
N ARG A 491 -23.96 -15.16 -3.87
CA ARG A 491 -24.79 -14.18 -4.60
C ARG A 491 -24.88 -14.49 -6.10
N ARG A 492 -23.84 -15.11 -6.67
CA ARG A 492 -23.77 -15.49 -8.08
C ARG A 492 -24.15 -16.95 -8.36
N ARG A 493 -24.60 -17.68 -7.34
CA ARG A 493 -24.97 -19.11 -7.46
C ARG A 493 -25.97 -19.37 -8.59
N ASN A 494 -26.91 -18.45 -8.79
CA ASN A 494 -27.96 -18.56 -9.81
C ASN A 494 -27.47 -18.34 -11.25
N THR A 495 -26.25 -17.84 -11.46
CA THR A 495 -25.76 -17.39 -12.78
C THR A 495 -24.87 -18.43 -13.49
N VAL A 496 -24.20 -19.34 -12.77
CA VAL A 496 -23.13 -20.20 -13.35
C VAL A 496 -23.28 -21.71 -13.01
N GLY A 497 -24.41 -22.15 -12.44
CA GLY A 497 -24.73 -23.58 -12.28
C GLY A 497 -23.81 -24.34 -11.30
N ASP A 498 -23.42 -25.58 -11.66
CA ASP A 498 -22.77 -26.56 -10.75
C ASP A 498 -21.37 -26.16 -10.25
N ILE A 499 -20.59 -25.40 -11.02
CA ILE A 499 -19.23 -24.94 -10.62
C ILE A 499 -19.30 -24.05 -9.38
N ASN A 500 -20.36 -23.24 -9.24
CA ASN A 500 -20.57 -22.42 -8.04
C ASN A 500 -20.82 -23.29 -6.80
N ALA A 501 -21.42 -24.47 -6.96
CA ALA A 501 -21.75 -25.33 -5.83
C ALA A 501 -20.51 -26.04 -5.28
N SER A 502 -19.63 -26.58 -6.14
CA SER A 502 -18.36 -27.15 -5.69
C SER A 502 -17.45 -26.08 -5.09
N PHE A 503 -17.30 -24.95 -5.77
CA PHE A 503 -16.47 -23.84 -5.31
C PHE A 503 -16.93 -23.31 -3.94
N TYR A 504 -18.23 -23.08 -3.76
CA TYR A 504 -18.78 -22.66 -2.49
C TYR A 504 -18.54 -23.71 -1.39
N ASN A 505 -18.77 -24.99 -1.67
CA ASN A 505 -18.58 -26.06 -0.70
C ASN A 505 -17.12 -26.14 -0.23
N ASP A 506 -16.16 -25.94 -1.12
CA ASP A 506 -14.73 -25.93 -0.77
C ASP A 506 -14.39 -24.76 0.16
N ILE A 507 -14.92 -23.55 -0.09
CA ILE A 507 -14.67 -22.37 0.76
C ILE A 507 -15.30 -22.55 2.15
N VAL A 508 -16.53 -23.08 2.22
CA VAL A 508 -17.28 -23.24 3.48
C VAL A 508 -16.53 -24.10 4.50
N THR A 509 -15.64 -25.01 4.07
CA THR A 509 -14.82 -25.81 4.97
C THR A 509 -13.89 -24.99 5.87
N TYR A 510 -13.54 -23.78 5.45
CA TYR A 510 -12.65 -22.86 6.18
C TYR A 510 -13.40 -21.82 7.01
N LEU A 511 -14.71 -21.68 6.78
CA LEU A 511 -15.53 -20.77 7.56
C LEU A 511 -15.81 -21.40 8.93
N PRO A 512 -15.82 -20.61 10.01
CA PRO A 512 -16.31 -21.13 11.28
C PRO A 512 -17.73 -21.69 11.06
N MET A 513 -17.94 -22.97 11.38
CA MET A 513 -19.26 -23.58 11.48
C MET A 513 -20.02 -22.85 12.59
N SER A 514 -20.64 -21.70 12.32
CA SER A 514 -21.28 -20.80 13.29
C SER A 514 -21.54 -21.42 14.67
N PRO A 515 -20.69 -21.18 15.68
CA PRO A 515 -21.12 -20.37 16.77
C PRO A 515 -20.89 -18.94 16.31
N GLN A 516 -21.93 -18.10 16.34
CA GLN A 516 -21.66 -16.68 16.53
C GLN A 516 -20.63 -16.58 17.66
N PRO A 517 -19.53 -15.81 17.52
CA PRO A 517 -18.62 -15.62 18.65
C PRO A 517 -19.50 -15.31 19.85
N PRO A 518 -19.36 -16.02 20.99
CA PRO A 518 -20.26 -15.83 22.11
C PRO A 518 -20.26 -14.35 22.40
N VAL A 519 -21.40 -13.71 22.13
CA VAL A 519 -21.57 -12.30 22.43
C VAL A 519 -21.25 -12.21 23.91
N ILE A 520 -20.13 -11.57 24.26
CA ILE A 520 -19.71 -11.47 25.65
C ILE A 520 -20.74 -10.59 26.30
N HIS A 521 -21.69 -11.25 26.96
CA HIS A 521 -22.74 -10.58 27.69
C HIS A 521 -22.15 -10.06 28.99
N LEU A 522 -22.45 -8.79 29.30
CA LEU A 522 -22.14 -8.20 30.58
C LEU A 522 -22.68 -9.07 31.71
N THR A 523 -21.93 -9.17 32.80
CA THR A 523 -22.45 -9.77 34.04
C THR A 523 -23.66 -8.98 34.54
N ASP A 524 -24.53 -9.62 35.34
CA ASP A 524 -25.69 -8.91 35.92
C ASP A 524 -25.25 -7.70 36.77
N GLU A 525 -24.09 -7.79 37.41
CA GLU A 525 -23.49 -6.69 38.19
C GLU A 525 -23.09 -5.50 37.30
N GLU A 526 -22.47 -5.76 36.14
CA GLU A 526 -22.09 -4.72 35.19
C GLU A 526 -23.31 -4.05 34.55
N VAL A 527 -24.33 -4.83 34.16
CA VAL A 527 -25.60 -4.29 33.66
C VAL A 527 -26.25 -3.41 34.72
N GLN A 528 -26.25 -3.85 35.97
CA GLN A 528 -26.79 -3.07 37.09
C GLN A 528 -25.99 -1.79 37.33
N LYS A 529 -24.66 -1.84 37.25
CA LYS A 529 -23.78 -0.67 37.37
C LYS A 529 -24.04 0.36 36.27
N ILE A 530 -24.17 -0.09 35.02
CA ILE A 530 -24.50 0.77 33.89
C ILE A 530 -25.86 1.45 34.12
N ALA A 531 -26.90 0.66 34.43
CA ALA A 531 -28.25 1.19 34.67
C ALA A 531 -28.28 2.22 35.82
N HIS A 532 -27.65 1.92 36.96
CA HIS A 532 -27.55 2.86 38.08
C HIS A 532 -26.80 4.13 37.70
N SER A 533 -25.73 4.02 36.90
CA SER A 533 -24.96 5.20 36.46
C SER A 533 -25.82 6.12 35.58
N ILE A 534 -26.65 5.55 34.71
CA ILE A 534 -27.59 6.29 33.85
C ILE A 534 -28.64 6.98 34.71
N VAL A 535 -29.27 6.25 35.65
CA VAL A 535 -30.27 6.82 36.58
C VAL A 535 -29.68 7.96 37.40
N ALA A 536 -28.45 7.79 37.91
CA ALA A 536 -27.76 8.84 38.65
C ALA A 536 -27.51 10.08 37.78
N ARG A 537 -27.04 9.93 36.53
CA ARG A 537 -26.84 11.06 35.61
C ARG A 537 -28.15 11.75 35.22
N VAL A 538 -29.22 11.00 35.05
CA VAL A 538 -30.53 11.54 34.68
C VAL A 538 -31.20 12.24 35.87
N LEU A 539 -31.27 11.62 37.04
CA LEU A 539 -32.04 12.13 38.18
C LEU A 539 -31.24 13.02 39.13
N ASN A 540 -29.96 12.72 39.37
CA ASN A 540 -29.16 13.39 40.41
C ASN A 540 -28.38 14.59 39.87
N THR A 541 -28.01 14.60 38.59
CA THR A 541 -27.24 15.71 38.00
C THR A 541 -28.11 16.90 37.63
N PHE A 542 -29.34 16.66 37.17
CA PHE A 542 -30.22 17.71 36.68
C PHE A 542 -31.47 17.83 37.55
N ASN A 543 -31.86 19.07 37.87
CA ASN A 543 -33.07 19.35 38.66
C ASN A 543 -34.30 19.65 37.77
N MET A 544 -34.09 20.11 36.54
CA MET A 544 -35.18 20.47 35.62
C MET A 544 -35.59 19.28 34.78
N ARG A 545 -36.91 19.01 34.71
CA ARG A 545 -37.48 17.90 33.92
C ARG A 545 -36.94 17.83 32.50
N ARG A 546 -36.98 18.93 31.75
CA ARG A 546 -36.53 18.96 30.34
C ARG A 546 -35.06 18.57 30.16
N SER A 547 -34.21 18.94 31.10
CA SER A 547 -32.79 18.55 31.10
C SER A 547 -32.62 17.05 31.37
N ARG A 548 -33.42 16.49 32.29
CA ARG A 548 -33.46 15.04 32.55
C ARG A 548 -33.92 14.24 31.34
N GLU A 549 -34.97 14.71 30.66
CA GLU A 549 -35.48 14.10 29.43
C GLU A 549 -34.40 14.08 28.35
N ASN A 550 -33.75 15.21 28.10
CA ASN A 550 -32.63 15.29 27.15
C ASN A 550 -31.46 14.37 27.52
N GLN A 551 -31.11 14.31 28.81
CA GLN A 551 -30.07 13.37 29.26
C GLN A 551 -30.49 11.92 29.01
N LEU A 552 -31.73 11.54 29.34
CA LEU A 552 -32.22 10.19 29.12
C LEU A 552 -32.21 9.81 27.63
N PHE A 553 -32.59 10.73 26.74
CA PHE A 553 -32.49 10.51 25.29
C PHE A 553 -31.05 10.24 24.85
N THR A 554 -30.08 11.02 25.36
CA THR A 554 -28.66 10.84 25.05
C THR A 554 -28.15 9.48 25.56
N GLU A 555 -28.48 9.11 26.80
CA GLU A 555 -28.06 7.83 27.39
C GLU A 555 -28.67 6.63 26.67
N ILE A 556 -29.96 6.68 26.34
CA ILE A 556 -30.62 5.60 25.58
C ILE A 556 -30.03 5.46 24.18
N ARG A 557 -29.69 6.59 23.53
CA ARG A 557 -29.00 6.57 22.24
C ARG A 557 -27.61 5.97 22.34
N ALA A 558 -26.88 6.23 23.42
CA ALA A 558 -25.55 5.66 23.67
C ALA A 558 -25.58 4.13 23.88
N VAL A 559 -26.66 3.59 24.46
CA VAL A 559 -26.84 2.13 24.63
C VAL A 559 -27.39 1.46 23.35
N ARG A 560 -27.74 2.23 22.32
CA ARG A 560 -28.24 1.70 21.05
C ARG A 560 -27.12 0.91 20.35
N GLY A 561 -27.43 -0.32 19.94
CA GLY A 561 -26.44 -1.25 19.36
C GLY A 561 -25.67 -2.10 20.38
N HIS A 562 -25.80 -1.85 21.69
CA HIS A 562 -25.15 -2.69 22.71
C HIS A 562 -25.76 -4.10 22.76
N PRO A 563 -24.98 -5.20 22.86
CA PRO A 563 -25.51 -6.56 22.89
C PRO A 563 -26.49 -6.81 24.04
N ASP A 564 -26.21 -6.25 25.21
CA ASP A 564 -27.09 -6.28 26.39
C ASP A 564 -28.12 -5.15 26.47
N ARG A 565 -28.40 -4.40 25.38
CA ARG A 565 -29.38 -3.30 25.38
C ARG A 565 -30.72 -3.73 25.99
N ALA A 566 -31.21 -4.92 25.66
CA ALA A 566 -32.46 -5.44 26.21
C ALA A 566 -32.42 -5.70 27.74
N ARG A 567 -31.25 -6.03 28.30
CA ARG A 567 -31.05 -6.24 29.74
C ARG A 567 -30.88 -4.91 30.46
N ILE A 568 -30.10 -3.99 29.88
CA ILE A 568 -29.93 -2.62 30.38
C ILE A 568 -31.27 -1.89 30.40
N LEU A 569 -32.05 -1.91 29.31
CA LEU A 569 -33.38 -1.27 29.26
C LEU A 569 -34.36 -1.90 30.25
N ARG A 570 -34.35 -3.23 30.43
CA ARG A 570 -35.17 -3.90 31.46
C ARG A 570 -34.80 -3.42 32.87
N ARG A 571 -33.51 -3.26 33.14
CA ARG A 571 -33.03 -2.78 34.43
C ARG A 571 -33.37 -1.31 34.65
N LEU A 572 -33.18 -0.46 33.64
CA LEU A 572 -33.60 0.95 33.66
C LEU A 572 -35.10 1.10 33.91
N TYR A 573 -35.94 0.26 33.29
CA TYR A 573 -37.38 0.27 33.52
C TYR A 573 -37.73 -0.05 34.98
N GLN A 574 -37.00 -0.95 35.63
CA GLN A 574 -37.17 -1.25 37.06
C GLN A 574 -36.68 -0.09 37.93
N ASP A 575 -35.50 0.46 37.64
CA ASP A 575 -34.90 1.51 38.46
C ASP A 575 -35.63 2.86 38.30
N PHE A 576 -36.37 3.08 37.20
CA PHE A 576 -37.27 4.22 37.01
C PHE A 576 -38.72 3.97 37.46
N ALA A 577 -39.02 2.87 38.17
CA ALA A 577 -40.41 2.52 38.52
C ALA A 577 -41.16 3.61 39.32
N GLU A 578 -40.44 4.42 40.09
CA GLU A 578 -41.01 5.53 40.88
C GLU A 578 -41.34 6.77 40.03
N GLU A 579 -40.87 6.82 38.78
CA GLU A 579 -41.02 7.97 37.89
C GLU A 579 -41.76 7.57 36.58
N PRO A 580 -43.10 7.76 36.53
CA PRO A 580 -43.94 7.16 35.49
C PRO A 580 -43.58 7.51 34.05
N TRP A 581 -43.09 8.74 33.82
CA TRP A 581 -42.75 9.21 32.48
C TRP A 581 -41.48 8.52 31.94
N TYR A 582 -40.42 8.42 32.75
CA TYR A 582 -39.17 7.77 32.32
C TYR A 582 -39.38 6.27 32.10
N ALA A 583 -40.14 5.61 32.99
CA ALA A 583 -40.50 4.20 32.82
C ALA A 583 -41.34 3.96 31.55
N ALA A 584 -42.27 4.86 31.21
CA ALA A 584 -43.06 4.77 29.98
C ALA A 584 -42.17 4.91 28.73
N TYR A 585 -41.23 5.85 28.74
CA TYR A 585 -40.31 6.06 27.61
C TYR A 585 -39.38 4.85 27.40
N VAL A 586 -38.77 4.32 28.47
CA VAL A 586 -37.94 3.11 28.39
C VAL A 586 -38.74 1.92 27.85
N ARG A 587 -40.02 1.81 28.23
CA ARG A 587 -40.91 0.75 27.73
C ARG A 587 -41.18 0.89 26.23
N GLU A 588 -41.39 2.10 25.72
CA GLU A 588 -41.51 2.32 24.27
C GLU A 588 -40.23 1.91 23.55
N GLU A 589 -39.06 2.25 24.09
CA GLU A 589 -37.79 1.88 23.49
C GLU A 589 -37.55 0.36 23.49
N MET A 590 -37.99 -0.34 24.55
CA MET A 590 -38.01 -1.80 24.57
C MET A 590 -38.92 -2.39 23.50
N LYS A 591 -40.02 -1.71 23.15
CA LYS A 591 -40.92 -2.13 22.08
C LYS A 591 -40.26 -1.94 20.71
N PHE A 592 -39.65 -0.78 20.47
CA PHE A 592 -38.88 -0.52 19.25
C PHE A 592 -37.75 -1.55 19.06
N LEU A 593 -37.03 -1.90 20.12
CA LEU A 593 -36.01 -2.95 20.06
C LEU A 593 -36.57 -4.32 19.64
N ARG A 594 -37.78 -4.68 20.09
CA ARG A 594 -38.42 -5.94 19.67
C ARG A 594 -38.81 -5.92 18.19
N GLU A 595 -39.25 -4.78 17.69
CA GLU A 595 -39.57 -4.56 16.28
C GLU A 595 -38.28 -4.63 15.42
N GLU A 596 -37.19 -3.98 15.86
CA GLU A 596 -35.86 -4.07 15.22
C GLU A 596 -35.32 -5.52 15.16
N GLN A 597 -35.63 -6.35 16.16
CA GLN A 597 -35.21 -7.74 16.25
C GLN A 597 -36.15 -8.74 15.55
N GLY A 598 -37.28 -8.28 14.99
CA GLY A 598 -38.25 -9.15 14.31
C GLY A 598 -38.99 -10.13 15.25
N LEU A 599 -39.15 -9.77 16.53
CA LEU A 599 -39.77 -10.61 17.57
C LEU A 599 -41.26 -10.26 17.83
N LEU A 600 -41.86 -9.45 16.96
CA LEU A 600 -43.27 -9.07 16.90
C LEU A 600 -43.77 -9.29 15.48
#